data_AF-A0A2N9W0R4-F1
#
_entry.id   AF-A0A2N9W0R4-F1
#
_cell.length_a   1.000
_cell.length_b   1.000
_cell.length_c   1.000
_cell.angle_alpha   90.00
_cell.angle_beta   90.00
_cell.angle_gamma   90.00
#
_symmetry.space_group_name_H-M   'P 1'
#
loop_
_entity.id
_entity.type
_entity.pdbx_description
1 polymer ?
#
loop_
_entity_poly.entity_id
_entity_poly.type
_entity_poly.pdbx_seq_one_letter_code
_entity_poly.pdbx_strand_id
1 'polypeptide(L)'
;MSFDATAAAISARTLAPFRKRLNSTALTALLLAATATGASADGRYFMAPLVPGGPMQMTDDLEKAAASWVTTEFTDTGVLSKLLAQYAYAFGARGQGARIGVMDGGLWTGHDEFTRQKIENIHSEGKFEITLHNAGGKPFAKAGDSFSVDGLWYGPTDLVPLMDRHPQFTAGTILARRNGTGSHGIAFDSTIYVAQSGELIYKDEQGSLDNNVIEAKEKDPELFRQSMQELVKAGAQVILLEMQLLPKPRNADTQGWFVDLMRQYAGGKGGTLLTAMEDAAKAGVVHVVAAGNYNPDTPWIAAALPVFRPELEKSWIAVVEDETKSNPCGPARFFCIAGYSNIYAPTTEADEYDIYTGTSGASAVTAASMGVLLSRYPYLQATAVRDILLTTAKDIGDPGVDAKTGWGLIDLKKSMSGPAQFLGRFEANLPAGLSDTWSNAISQDVLSQRRQEDSKEISDWDKKKEERGWQSGVTEAQTKINLVKDFGGSRLVAAEDLIKAVLKLTPPGTSISALGQLISAQEVLKADPIATGIWKGFTAKYTKWSSSKTALADYTSFRASAEGANNVIIDAILSDRVVADTMENEITQTRINAHPRPTMPA
;
A
#
# COMPACT_ATOMS: atom_id res chain seq x y z
N MET A 1 -14.28 15.81 30.91
CA MET A 1 -13.54 16.15 32.14
C MET A 1 -12.08 16.18 31.78
N SER A 2 -11.45 17.35 31.72
CA SER A 2 -9.99 17.49 31.66
C SER A 2 -9.48 17.74 33.07
N PHE A 3 -8.28 17.25 33.36
CA PHE A 3 -7.52 17.66 34.52
C PHE A 3 -6.40 18.61 34.04
N ASP A 4 -6.41 19.84 34.57
CA ASP A 4 -5.43 20.94 34.38
C ASP A 4 -4.09 20.65 35.11
N ALA A 5 -2.96 21.37 34.97
CA ALA A 5 -2.66 22.78 34.69
C ALA A 5 -1.18 22.93 34.24
N THR A 6 -0.76 23.89 33.41
CA THR A 6 -0.51 25.28 33.85
C THR A 6 -0.30 26.27 32.68
N ALA A 7 -1.13 27.32 32.69
CA ALA A 7 -0.91 28.73 32.34
C ALA A 7 -0.16 29.14 31.04
N ALA A 8 -0.91 29.73 30.10
CA ALA A 8 -0.61 31.07 29.55
C ALA A 8 -1.89 31.71 28.97
N ALA A 9 -2.01 33.02 29.20
CA ALA A 9 -3.25 33.78 29.25
C ALA A 9 -3.93 34.09 27.90
N ILE A 10 -5.27 34.11 27.93
CA ILE A 10 -6.15 34.65 26.90
C ILE A 10 -6.15 36.18 26.97
N SER A 11 -5.77 36.85 25.89
CA SER A 11 -6.10 38.26 25.64
C SER A 11 -7.19 38.33 24.57
N ALA A 12 -8.43 38.51 25.00
CA ALA A 12 -9.54 38.86 24.14
C ALA A 12 -9.46 40.36 23.80
N ARG A 13 -9.17 40.70 22.53
CA ARG A 13 -9.59 41.99 21.93
C ARG A 13 -9.40 41.98 20.40
N THR A 14 -10.43 42.50 19.73
CA THR A 14 -10.53 42.91 18.32
C THR A 14 -11.07 41.88 17.30
N LEU A 15 -12.41 41.87 17.20
CA LEU A 15 -13.17 41.44 16.03
C LEU A 15 -13.30 42.59 15.02
N ALA A 16 -13.20 42.25 13.73
CA ALA A 16 -13.58 42.98 12.51
C ALA A 16 -12.63 44.11 12.02
N PRO A 17 -12.31 44.17 10.70
CA PRO A 17 -13.29 44.10 9.60
C PRO A 17 -12.89 43.16 8.44
N PHE A 18 -13.65 42.09 8.24
CA PHE A 18 -13.71 41.37 6.95
C PHE A 18 -15.18 41.11 6.56
N ARG A 19 -16.01 42.16 6.68
CA ARG A 19 -17.34 42.22 6.07
C ARG A 19 -17.25 43.03 4.78
N LYS A 20 -17.03 42.36 3.65
CA LYS A 20 -17.51 42.72 2.31
C LYS A 20 -16.87 41.80 1.27
N ARG A 21 -17.45 40.61 1.08
CA ARG A 21 -17.50 39.79 -0.16
C ARG A 21 -17.98 38.39 0.22
N LEU A 22 -19.30 38.22 0.36
CA LEU A 22 -20.01 36.94 0.29
C LEU A 22 -21.50 37.26 0.43
N ASN A 23 -22.08 37.78 -0.63
CA ASN A 23 -23.53 37.91 -0.80
C ASN A 23 -23.83 37.60 -2.26
N SER A 24 -24.00 36.32 -2.58
CA SER A 24 -24.89 35.81 -3.65
C SER A 24 -24.60 34.35 -4.03
N THR A 25 -24.62 33.40 -3.09
CA THR A 25 -24.79 31.95 -3.39
C THR A 25 -25.15 31.06 -2.20
N ALA A 26 -25.50 31.61 -1.04
CA ALA A 26 -25.81 30.83 0.16
C ALA A 26 -27.29 30.94 0.53
N LEU A 27 -28.18 30.48 -0.35
CA LEU A 27 -29.60 30.29 0.00
C LEU A 27 -30.26 29.21 -0.88
N THR A 28 -29.58 28.07 -1.02
CA THR A 28 -30.18 26.82 -1.52
C THR A 28 -29.45 25.60 -0.91
N ALA A 29 -29.29 25.59 0.41
CA ALA A 29 -28.69 24.47 1.15
C ALA A 29 -29.31 24.32 2.55
N LEU A 30 -30.64 24.46 2.63
CA LEU A 30 -31.41 24.23 3.86
C LEU A 30 -32.71 23.52 3.48
N LEU A 31 -32.59 22.26 3.04
CA LEU A 31 -33.64 21.23 3.01
C LEU A 31 -33.11 19.99 2.27
N LEU A 32 -32.13 19.32 2.87
CA LEU A 32 -31.82 17.92 2.55
C LEU A 32 -31.51 17.18 3.85
N ALA A 33 -32.58 16.55 4.34
CA ALA A 33 -32.62 15.32 5.12
C ALA A 33 -31.78 15.24 6.41
N ALA A 34 -32.50 15.30 7.53
CA ALA A 34 -32.18 14.56 8.75
C ALA A 34 -32.17 13.04 8.48
N THR A 35 -31.18 12.54 7.75
CA THR A 35 -30.89 11.10 7.58
C THR A 35 -29.47 10.75 8.02
N ALA A 36 -28.86 11.56 8.89
CA ALA A 36 -27.65 11.20 9.60
C ALA A 36 -27.99 10.23 10.74
N THR A 37 -28.38 9.00 10.43
CA THR A 37 -28.47 7.91 11.41
C THR A 37 -27.13 7.20 11.49
N GLY A 38 -26.13 7.91 12.01
CA GLY A 38 -24.81 7.39 12.38
C GLY A 38 -24.71 7.24 13.90
N ALA A 39 -25.66 6.49 14.47
CA ALA A 39 -25.81 6.01 15.84
C ALA A 39 -27.28 5.56 15.92
N SER A 40 -27.58 4.42 16.52
CA SER A 40 -28.98 4.06 16.76
C SER A 40 -29.58 5.11 17.71
N ALA A 41 -30.34 6.05 17.16
CA ALA A 41 -30.87 7.19 17.92
C ALA A 41 -31.73 6.76 19.12
N ASP A 42 -32.17 5.49 19.14
CA ASP A 42 -32.96 4.88 20.22
C ASP A 42 -32.42 3.50 20.70
N GLY A 43 -31.21 3.07 20.32
CA GLY A 43 -30.73 1.72 20.65
C GLY A 43 -31.31 0.59 19.79
N ARG A 44 -32.00 0.92 18.68
CA ARG A 44 -32.64 -0.01 17.75
C ARG A 44 -31.83 -0.22 16.47
N TYR A 45 -32.06 -1.34 15.79
CA TYR A 45 -31.31 -1.79 14.62
C TYR A 45 -32.18 -1.83 13.37
N PHE A 46 -31.60 -1.48 12.23
CA PHE A 46 -32.26 -1.49 10.93
C PHE A 46 -32.41 -2.90 10.38
N MET A 47 -33.63 -3.24 9.99
CA MET A 47 -33.90 -4.40 9.16
C MET A 47 -33.74 -4.04 7.69
N ALA A 48 -33.29 -4.99 6.88
CA ALA A 48 -33.23 -4.83 5.45
C ALA A 48 -34.62 -4.47 4.88
N PRO A 49 -34.69 -3.57 3.89
CA PRO A 49 -35.96 -3.23 3.28
C PRO A 49 -36.51 -4.43 2.50
N LEU A 50 -37.84 -4.60 2.52
CA LEU A 50 -38.54 -5.70 1.85
C LEU A 50 -38.34 -5.70 0.33
N VAL A 51 -38.10 -4.52 -0.24
CA VAL A 51 -37.75 -4.31 -1.65
C VAL A 51 -36.49 -3.43 -1.72
N PRO A 52 -35.61 -3.62 -2.72
CA PRO A 52 -34.46 -2.74 -2.92
C PRO A 52 -34.87 -1.26 -2.93
N GLY A 53 -34.19 -0.44 -2.13
CA GLY A 53 -34.47 1.00 -2.00
C GLY A 53 -35.75 1.38 -1.23
N GLY A 54 -36.49 0.41 -0.69
CA GLY A 54 -37.67 0.66 0.14
C GLY A 54 -37.36 1.21 1.54
N PRO A 55 -38.39 1.62 2.30
CA PRO A 55 -38.21 2.08 3.68
C PRO A 55 -37.70 0.94 4.58
N MET A 56 -36.76 1.26 5.46
CA MET A 56 -36.23 0.31 6.45
C MET A 56 -37.10 0.30 7.71
N GLN A 57 -37.37 -0.89 8.23
CA GLN A 57 -37.98 -1.08 9.54
C GLN A 57 -36.90 -1.15 10.62
N MET A 58 -37.26 -0.97 11.89
CA MET A 58 -36.33 -1.09 13.03
C MET A 58 -36.81 -2.12 14.05
N THR A 59 -35.88 -2.76 14.76
CA THR A 59 -36.11 -3.74 15.81
C THR A 59 -35.07 -3.60 16.92
N ASP A 60 -35.41 -3.97 18.15
CA ASP A 60 -34.49 -3.92 19.30
C ASP A 60 -33.57 -5.16 19.37
N ASP A 61 -33.83 -6.14 18.50
CA ASP A 61 -33.09 -7.40 18.38
C ASP A 61 -32.06 -7.30 17.24
N LEU A 62 -30.78 -7.19 17.62
CA LEU A 62 -29.66 -7.11 16.68
C LEU A 62 -29.55 -8.35 15.78
N GLU A 63 -29.75 -9.54 16.33
CA GLU A 63 -29.56 -10.78 15.57
C GLU A 63 -30.69 -10.94 14.55
N LYS A 64 -31.94 -10.57 14.91
CA LYS A 64 -33.06 -10.48 13.96
C LYS A 64 -32.81 -9.43 12.88
N ALA A 65 -32.28 -8.26 13.23
CA ALA A 65 -31.93 -7.22 12.27
C ALA A 65 -30.86 -7.71 11.30
N ALA A 66 -29.74 -8.23 11.81
CA ALA A 66 -28.64 -8.78 11.02
C ALA A 66 -29.11 -9.89 10.09
N ALA A 67 -29.90 -10.85 10.57
CA ALA A 67 -30.43 -11.95 9.76
C ALA A 67 -31.26 -11.45 8.56
N SER A 68 -31.97 -10.32 8.69
CA SER A 68 -32.77 -9.78 7.59
C SER A 68 -31.93 -9.27 6.40
N TRP A 69 -30.64 -8.97 6.61
CA TRP A 69 -29.74 -8.51 5.55
C TRP A 69 -29.12 -9.64 4.72
N VAL A 70 -29.19 -10.88 5.20
CA VAL A 70 -28.63 -12.06 4.55
C VAL A 70 -29.59 -12.56 3.47
N THR A 71 -29.34 -12.16 2.22
CA THR A 71 -30.04 -12.62 1.02
C THR A 71 -29.18 -13.61 0.24
N THR A 72 -29.73 -14.24 -0.82
CA THR A 72 -28.95 -15.05 -1.76
C THR A 72 -27.81 -14.25 -2.40
N GLU A 73 -28.10 -13.04 -2.91
CA GLU A 73 -27.09 -12.11 -3.43
C GLU A 73 -25.98 -11.79 -2.40
N PHE A 74 -26.34 -11.61 -1.12
CA PHE A 74 -25.37 -11.40 -0.03
C PHE A 74 -24.46 -12.62 0.16
N THR A 75 -25.01 -13.84 0.13
CA THR A 75 -24.22 -15.06 0.28
C THR A 75 -23.37 -15.37 -0.94
N ASP A 76 -23.90 -15.12 -2.14
CA ASP A 76 -23.24 -15.40 -3.42
C ASP A 76 -22.04 -14.48 -3.66
N THR A 77 -22.06 -13.27 -3.10
CA THR A 77 -20.90 -12.35 -3.08
C THR A 77 -19.69 -12.95 -2.35
N GLY A 78 -19.91 -13.94 -1.46
CA GLY A 78 -18.86 -14.71 -0.78
C GLY A 78 -18.24 -14.01 0.43
N VAL A 79 -17.75 -12.78 0.29
CA VAL A 79 -16.97 -12.10 1.34
C VAL A 79 -17.82 -11.41 2.42
N LEU A 80 -19.08 -11.05 2.12
CA LEU A 80 -19.93 -10.28 3.04
C LEU A 80 -20.20 -11.02 4.35
N SER A 81 -20.43 -12.33 4.28
CA SER A 81 -20.59 -13.20 5.45
C SER A 81 -19.30 -13.30 6.27
N LYS A 82 -18.14 -13.37 5.62
CA LYS A 82 -16.83 -13.45 6.28
C LYS A 82 -16.54 -12.15 7.07
N LEU A 83 -16.85 -11.00 6.48
CA LEU A 83 -16.72 -9.67 7.09
C LEU A 83 -17.68 -9.41 8.25
N LEU A 84 -18.73 -10.23 8.38
CA LEU A 84 -19.88 -9.95 9.26
C LEU A 84 -20.61 -8.64 8.88
N ALA A 85 -20.67 -8.32 7.59
CA ALA A 85 -21.22 -7.08 7.06
C ALA A 85 -22.71 -6.86 7.41
N GLN A 86 -23.47 -7.94 7.57
CA GLN A 86 -24.88 -7.89 7.98
C GLN A 86 -25.10 -7.16 9.31
N TYR A 87 -24.11 -7.20 10.21
CA TYR A 87 -24.19 -6.45 11.47
C TYR A 87 -23.97 -4.96 11.23
N ALA A 88 -23.01 -4.56 10.39
CA ALA A 88 -22.84 -3.15 10.04
C ALA A 88 -24.11 -2.57 9.40
N TYR A 89 -24.75 -3.34 8.51
CA TYR A 89 -26.00 -2.93 7.89
C TYR A 89 -27.15 -2.82 8.89
N ALA A 90 -27.19 -3.69 9.91
CA ALA A 90 -28.13 -3.58 11.03
C ALA A 90 -27.89 -2.32 11.89
N PHE A 91 -26.65 -1.85 12.00
CA PHE A 91 -26.32 -0.54 12.57
C PHE A 91 -26.62 0.63 11.62
N GLY A 92 -27.09 0.35 10.39
CA GLY A 92 -27.38 1.34 9.36
C GLY A 92 -26.14 1.80 8.58
N ALA A 93 -24.95 1.25 8.86
CA ALA A 93 -23.70 1.64 8.22
C ALA A 93 -23.52 0.88 6.89
N ARG A 94 -23.74 1.56 5.76
CA ARG A 94 -23.76 0.96 4.41
C ARG A 94 -22.86 1.71 3.42
N GLY A 95 -22.09 2.68 3.90
CA GLY A 95 -21.21 3.53 3.09
C GLY A 95 -21.73 4.95 2.86
N GLN A 96 -22.95 5.27 3.28
CA GLN A 96 -23.54 6.60 3.05
C GLN A 96 -22.65 7.75 3.55
N GLY A 97 -22.41 8.73 2.69
CA GLY A 97 -21.57 9.89 2.98
C GLY A 97 -20.05 9.64 2.91
N ALA A 98 -19.61 8.39 2.80
CA ALA A 98 -18.20 8.05 2.60
C ALA A 98 -17.77 8.37 1.16
N ARG A 99 -16.56 8.93 1.04
CA ARG A 99 -15.95 9.32 -0.25
C ARG A 99 -14.66 8.54 -0.46
N ILE A 100 -14.65 7.60 -1.39
CA ILE A 100 -13.53 6.70 -1.66
C ILE A 100 -12.94 7.05 -3.03
N GLY A 101 -11.67 7.42 -3.07
CA GLY A 101 -10.92 7.51 -4.32
C GLY A 101 -10.48 6.14 -4.79
N VAL A 102 -10.68 5.84 -6.06
CA VAL A 102 -10.21 4.61 -6.71
C VAL A 102 -9.23 5.01 -7.80
N MET A 103 -7.98 4.57 -7.65
CA MET A 103 -6.91 4.87 -8.59
C MET A 103 -6.46 3.57 -9.28
N ASP A 104 -6.98 3.36 -10.48
CA ASP A 104 -6.89 2.09 -11.26
C ASP A 104 -6.80 2.43 -12.77
N GLY A 105 -6.98 1.47 -13.68
CA GLY A 105 -6.92 1.63 -15.14
C GLY A 105 -8.10 2.35 -15.80
N GLY A 106 -9.14 2.69 -15.02
CA GLY A 106 -10.35 3.40 -15.47
C GLY A 106 -11.60 2.53 -15.50
N LEU A 107 -12.78 3.12 -15.23
CA LEU A 107 -14.02 2.38 -14.97
C LEU A 107 -15.05 2.52 -16.09
N TRP A 108 -15.63 1.40 -16.51
CA TRP A 108 -16.83 1.40 -17.34
C TRP A 108 -18.11 1.42 -16.50
N THR A 109 -18.95 2.45 -16.68
CA THR A 109 -20.18 2.62 -15.89
C THR A 109 -21.44 2.06 -16.55
N GLY A 110 -21.28 1.24 -17.60
CA GLY A 110 -22.40 0.66 -18.35
C GLY A 110 -23.00 -0.60 -17.74
N HIS A 111 -22.33 -1.26 -16.79
CA HIS A 111 -22.88 -2.42 -16.10
C HIS A 111 -24.09 -2.05 -15.24
N ASP A 112 -25.13 -2.89 -15.26
CA ASP A 112 -26.38 -2.67 -14.50
C ASP A 112 -26.20 -2.78 -12.98
N GLU A 113 -25.00 -3.11 -12.52
CA GLU A 113 -24.65 -3.12 -11.10
C GLU A 113 -24.32 -1.73 -10.56
N PHE A 114 -24.11 -0.74 -11.43
CA PHE A 114 -23.62 0.56 -11.00
C PHE A 114 -24.67 1.64 -10.99
N THR A 115 -24.93 2.21 -9.82
CA THR A 115 -25.70 3.44 -9.71
C THR A 115 -24.80 4.62 -10.10
N ARG A 116 -24.90 5.10 -11.35
CA ARG A 116 -23.99 6.13 -11.91
C ARG A 116 -23.87 7.39 -11.06
N GLN A 117 -24.92 7.77 -10.34
CA GLN A 117 -24.92 8.94 -9.44
C GLN A 117 -24.01 8.79 -8.21
N LYS A 118 -23.49 7.58 -7.95
CA LYS A 118 -22.53 7.30 -6.89
C LYS A 118 -21.08 7.23 -7.40
N ILE A 119 -20.88 7.49 -8.70
CA ILE A 119 -19.58 7.39 -9.36
C ILE A 119 -19.25 8.75 -9.95
N GLU A 120 -18.20 9.37 -9.41
CA GLU A 120 -17.70 10.66 -9.86
C GLU A 120 -16.45 10.46 -10.72
N ASN A 121 -16.41 11.13 -11.87
CA ASN A 121 -15.25 11.13 -12.75
C ASN A 121 -14.20 12.12 -12.25
N ILE A 122 -12.95 11.66 -12.13
CA ILE A 122 -11.81 12.55 -11.96
C ILE A 122 -11.16 12.82 -13.32
N HIS A 123 -11.03 14.10 -13.63
CA HIS A 123 -10.35 14.58 -14.81
C HIS A 123 -8.93 15.03 -14.45
N SER A 124 -7.91 14.46 -15.11
CA SER A 124 -6.51 14.79 -14.89
C SER A 124 -5.90 15.38 -16.15
N GLU A 125 -5.23 16.53 -16.02
CA GLU A 125 -4.55 17.21 -17.12
C GLU A 125 -3.11 17.59 -16.76
N GLY A 126 -2.24 17.65 -17.75
CA GLY A 126 -0.83 17.94 -17.52
C GLY A 126 0.04 17.69 -18.76
N LYS A 127 1.32 17.41 -18.51
CA LYS A 127 2.27 16.99 -19.55
C LYS A 127 2.99 15.75 -19.08
N PHE A 128 3.12 14.76 -19.95
CA PHE A 128 3.80 13.52 -19.59
C PHE A 128 5.25 13.81 -19.15
N GLU A 129 5.67 13.25 -18.02
CA GLU A 129 7.06 13.29 -17.55
C GLU A 129 7.94 12.35 -18.38
N ILE A 130 7.35 11.28 -18.92
CA ILE A 130 8.06 10.21 -19.64
C ILE A 130 7.42 9.89 -21.00
N THR A 131 8.17 9.21 -21.86
CA THR A 131 7.64 8.66 -23.11
C THR A 131 7.02 7.28 -22.84
N LEU A 132 5.73 7.14 -23.12
CA LEU A 132 4.96 5.91 -22.94
C LEU A 132 4.90 5.10 -24.23
N HIS A 133 5.02 3.78 -24.10
CA HIS A 133 5.08 2.83 -25.21
C HIS A 133 3.93 1.84 -25.16
N ASN A 134 3.44 1.44 -26.33
CA ASN A 134 2.39 0.45 -26.46
C ASN A 134 2.92 -0.97 -26.29
N ALA A 135 2.03 -1.96 -26.34
CA ALA A 135 2.41 -3.35 -26.14
C ALA A 135 3.48 -3.86 -27.12
N GLY A 136 3.54 -3.29 -28.32
CA GLY A 136 4.56 -3.57 -29.33
C GLY A 136 5.82 -2.70 -29.23
N GLY A 137 6.02 -1.97 -28.13
CA GLY A 137 7.18 -1.11 -27.90
C GLY A 137 7.21 0.17 -28.73
N LYS A 138 6.11 0.54 -29.41
CA LYS A 138 6.02 1.80 -30.17
C LYS A 138 5.54 2.92 -29.24
N PRO A 139 6.20 4.09 -29.23
CA PRO A 139 5.75 5.21 -28.40
C PRO A 139 4.36 5.67 -28.86
N PHE A 140 3.43 5.83 -27.92
CA PHE A 140 2.10 6.42 -28.18
C PHE A 140 1.92 7.79 -27.53
N ALA A 141 2.75 8.13 -26.54
CA ALA A 141 2.87 9.46 -25.96
C ALA A 141 4.33 9.77 -25.65
N LYS A 142 4.79 11.02 -25.86
CA LYS A 142 6.17 11.43 -25.59
C LYS A 142 6.25 12.30 -24.36
N ALA A 143 7.40 12.26 -23.68
CA ALA A 143 7.70 13.21 -22.62
C ALA A 143 7.51 14.65 -23.13
N GLY A 144 6.76 15.45 -22.35
CA GLY A 144 6.39 16.83 -22.68
C GLY A 144 5.11 16.99 -23.50
N ASP A 145 4.55 15.92 -24.07
CA ASP A 145 3.24 15.96 -24.71
C ASP A 145 2.16 16.24 -23.65
N SER A 146 1.15 17.04 -23.99
CA SER A 146 0.01 17.29 -23.11
C SER A 146 -0.90 16.07 -23.01
N PHE A 147 -1.43 15.83 -21.82
CA PHE A 147 -2.50 14.86 -21.58
C PHE A 147 -3.71 15.53 -20.93
N SER A 148 -4.87 14.92 -21.16
CA SER A 148 -6.16 15.26 -20.58
C SER A 148 -6.95 13.94 -20.58
N VAL A 149 -7.14 13.35 -19.40
CA VAL A 149 -7.68 11.99 -19.26
C VAL A 149 -8.74 11.94 -18.17
N ASP A 150 -9.80 11.20 -18.46
CA ASP A 150 -10.87 10.88 -17.52
C ASP A 150 -10.61 9.53 -16.85
N GLY A 151 -11.02 9.40 -15.59
CA GLY A 151 -11.05 8.11 -14.90
C GLY A 151 -12.22 7.22 -15.30
N LEU A 152 -13.28 7.79 -15.89
CA LEU A 152 -14.40 7.03 -16.46
C LEU A 152 -14.24 6.81 -17.95
N TRP A 153 -14.71 5.64 -18.40
CA TRP A 153 -14.76 5.25 -19.80
C TRP A 153 -16.19 5.23 -20.34
N TYR A 154 -16.38 5.81 -21.54
CA TYR A 154 -17.68 5.99 -22.18
C TYR A 154 -17.67 5.50 -23.65
N GLY A 155 -17.50 4.21 -23.91
CA GLY A 155 -17.76 3.61 -25.23
C GLY A 155 -16.59 3.63 -26.24
N PRO A 156 -16.78 3.08 -27.45
CA PRO A 156 -15.73 2.40 -28.21
C PRO A 156 -14.80 3.41 -28.91
N THR A 157 -13.74 3.81 -28.23
CA THR A 157 -12.59 4.49 -28.83
C THR A 157 -11.46 3.48 -29.00
N ASP A 158 -10.73 3.55 -30.11
CA ASP A 158 -9.67 2.65 -30.63
C ASP A 158 -8.48 2.30 -29.68
N LEU A 159 -8.63 2.55 -28.39
CA LEU A 159 -7.82 2.05 -27.27
C LEU A 159 -8.41 0.77 -26.64
N VAL A 160 -9.44 0.18 -27.26
CA VAL A 160 -10.20 -1.02 -26.82
C VAL A 160 -9.38 -2.28 -26.46
N PRO A 161 -8.19 -2.61 -27.00
CA PRO A 161 -7.61 -3.95 -26.76
C PRO A 161 -7.00 -4.22 -25.36
N LEU A 162 -7.21 -3.36 -24.36
CA LEU A 162 -6.47 -3.38 -23.10
C LEU A 162 -7.37 -3.37 -21.85
N MET A 163 -8.67 -3.63 -22.01
CA MET A 163 -9.64 -3.63 -20.91
C MET A 163 -9.33 -4.76 -19.93
N ASP A 164 -8.60 -4.39 -18.89
CA ASP A 164 -8.47 -5.20 -17.70
C ASP A 164 -9.83 -5.19 -16.97
N ARG A 165 -10.27 -6.36 -16.51
CA ARG A 165 -11.46 -6.50 -15.65
C ARG A 165 -11.20 -5.91 -14.25
N HIS A 166 -9.95 -5.58 -13.93
CA HIS A 166 -9.50 -5.10 -12.63
C HIS A 166 -10.26 -3.87 -12.08
N PRO A 167 -10.36 -2.72 -12.79
CA PRO A 167 -11.07 -1.55 -12.25
C PRO A 167 -12.56 -1.82 -12.01
N GLN A 168 -13.11 -2.69 -12.83
CA GLN A 168 -14.52 -3.07 -12.81
C GLN A 168 -14.83 -3.96 -11.61
N PHE A 169 -13.98 -4.95 -11.31
CA PHE A 169 -14.08 -5.74 -10.09
C PHE A 169 -13.89 -4.90 -8.82
N THR A 170 -12.92 -3.98 -8.84
CA THR A 170 -12.67 -3.03 -7.74
C THR A 170 -13.90 -2.20 -7.44
N ALA A 171 -14.46 -1.53 -8.45
CA ALA A 171 -15.65 -0.71 -8.27
C ALA A 171 -16.86 -1.56 -7.86
N GLY A 172 -17.01 -2.76 -8.41
CA GLY A 172 -18.07 -3.71 -8.05
C GLY A 172 -18.02 -4.13 -6.58
N THR A 173 -16.82 -4.44 -6.08
CA THR A 173 -16.58 -4.81 -4.68
C THR A 173 -17.03 -3.72 -3.71
N ILE A 174 -16.85 -2.45 -4.08
CA ILE A 174 -17.24 -1.31 -3.27
C ILE A 174 -18.74 -0.98 -3.45
N LEU A 175 -19.23 -0.90 -4.69
CA LEU A 175 -20.45 -0.18 -5.06
C LEU A 175 -21.51 -0.98 -5.82
N ALA A 176 -21.32 -2.27 -6.11
CA ALA A 176 -22.37 -3.06 -6.77
C ALA A 176 -23.69 -2.94 -6.00
N ARG A 177 -24.80 -2.78 -6.73
CA ARG A 177 -26.10 -2.47 -6.14
C ARG A 177 -26.59 -3.67 -5.34
N ARG A 178 -27.17 -3.41 -4.17
CA ARG A 178 -28.00 -4.41 -3.49
C ARG A 178 -29.38 -4.47 -4.16
N ASN A 179 -29.52 -5.25 -5.23
CA ASN A 179 -30.73 -5.32 -6.07
C ASN A 179 -31.37 -6.73 -6.07
N GLY A 180 -30.73 -7.72 -5.45
CA GLY A 180 -31.17 -9.10 -5.39
C GLY A 180 -30.67 -9.98 -6.54
N THR A 181 -29.76 -9.49 -7.38
CA THR A 181 -29.20 -10.19 -8.55
C THR A 181 -27.70 -9.97 -8.62
N GLY A 182 -26.94 -10.97 -9.07
CA GLY A 182 -25.50 -10.79 -9.28
C GLY A 182 -24.70 -10.62 -7.99
N SER A 183 -24.10 -9.44 -7.81
CA SER A 183 -23.14 -9.16 -6.72
C SER A 183 -23.59 -7.98 -5.85
N HIS A 184 -23.18 -7.97 -4.59
CA HIS A 184 -23.54 -6.92 -3.64
C HIS A 184 -22.30 -6.22 -3.10
N GLY A 185 -22.12 -4.94 -3.45
CA GLY A 185 -21.00 -4.13 -2.98
C GLY A 185 -21.02 -3.97 -1.46
N ILE A 186 -19.85 -3.97 -0.83
CA ILE A 186 -19.73 -3.90 0.65
C ILE A 186 -20.14 -2.51 1.18
N ALA A 187 -19.83 -1.45 0.44
CA ALA A 187 -20.16 -0.07 0.79
C ALA A 187 -21.10 0.53 -0.25
N PHE A 188 -22.15 -0.22 -0.62
CA PHE A 188 -23.04 0.09 -1.75
C PHE A 188 -23.74 1.45 -1.70
N ASP A 189 -23.72 2.16 -0.58
CA ASP A 189 -24.22 3.54 -0.44
C ASP A 189 -23.14 4.63 -0.39
N SER A 190 -21.87 4.28 -0.60
CA SER A 190 -20.77 5.25 -0.73
C SER A 190 -20.76 5.97 -2.08
N THR A 191 -19.87 6.97 -2.19
CA THR A 191 -19.50 7.59 -3.45
C THR A 191 -18.06 7.23 -3.77
N ILE A 192 -17.79 6.72 -4.97
CA ILE A 192 -16.42 6.56 -5.47
C ILE A 192 -16.04 7.69 -6.42
N TYR A 193 -14.79 8.12 -6.34
CA TYR A 193 -14.15 9.05 -7.27
C TYR A 193 -13.12 8.25 -8.05
N VAL A 194 -13.32 8.10 -9.35
CA VAL A 194 -12.46 7.24 -10.17
C VAL A 194 -11.45 8.10 -10.90
N ALA A 195 -10.17 7.80 -10.71
CA ALA A 195 -9.06 8.48 -11.37
C ALA A 195 -8.13 7.49 -12.07
N GLN A 196 -7.47 7.96 -13.14
CA GLN A 196 -6.50 7.15 -13.87
C GLN A 196 -5.19 7.04 -13.08
N SER A 197 -4.73 5.81 -12.90
CA SER A 197 -3.50 5.44 -12.21
C SER A 197 -2.20 5.89 -12.88
N GLY A 198 -2.28 6.27 -14.16
CA GLY A 198 -1.11 6.43 -15.02
C GLY A 198 -0.77 5.18 -15.84
N GLU A 199 -1.47 4.07 -15.61
CA GLU A 199 -1.43 2.86 -16.45
C GLU A 199 -2.40 3.01 -17.63
N LEU A 200 -1.97 3.72 -18.67
CA LEU A 200 -2.80 3.94 -19.87
C LEU A 200 -2.91 2.69 -20.76
N ILE A 201 -2.04 1.69 -20.55
CA ILE A 201 -2.01 0.41 -21.25
C ILE A 201 -1.67 -0.67 -20.24
N TYR A 202 -2.61 -1.58 -19.97
CA TYR A 202 -2.37 -2.71 -19.07
C TYR A 202 -1.43 -3.73 -19.73
N LYS A 203 -0.28 -3.98 -19.12
CA LYS A 203 0.64 -5.05 -19.55
C LYS A 203 1.04 -6.01 -18.44
N ASP A 204 0.54 -5.84 -17.20
CA ASP A 204 1.07 -6.50 -16.00
C ASP A 204 2.62 -6.40 -15.90
N GLU A 205 3.20 -5.41 -16.59
CA GLU A 205 4.63 -5.12 -16.59
C GLU A 205 4.92 -4.03 -15.54
N GLN A 206 4.13 -4.04 -14.47
CA GLN A 206 4.27 -3.33 -13.18
C GLN A 206 5.39 -2.28 -13.12
N GLY A 207 4.98 -1.01 -13.14
CA GLY A 207 5.86 0.15 -13.32
C GLY A 207 6.96 0.27 -12.26
N SER A 208 8.11 0.80 -12.69
CA SER A 208 9.27 1.05 -11.83
C SER A 208 9.10 2.31 -10.98
N LEU A 209 9.42 2.23 -9.69
CA LEU A 209 9.62 3.41 -8.83
C LEU A 209 11.01 4.03 -8.94
N ASP A 210 11.95 3.39 -9.64
CA ASP A 210 13.28 3.95 -9.78
C ASP A 210 13.27 5.18 -10.71
N ASN A 211 13.48 6.35 -10.13
CA ASN A 211 13.61 7.61 -10.86
C ASN A 211 14.73 7.56 -11.90
N ASN A 212 15.75 6.72 -11.71
CA ASN A 212 16.95 6.60 -12.53
C ASN A 212 16.87 5.54 -13.63
N VAL A 213 15.85 4.68 -13.64
CA VAL A 213 15.65 3.65 -14.67
C VAL A 213 14.47 4.06 -15.57
N ILE A 214 14.80 4.77 -16.65
CA ILE A 214 13.82 5.30 -17.63
C ILE A 214 13.24 4.19 -18.52
N GLU A 215 14.00 3.12 -18.80
CA GLU A 215 13.63 2.04 -19.74
C GLU A 215 12.51 1.10 -19.24
N ALA A 216 11.90 1.38 -18.09
CA ALA A 216 10.90 0.53 -17.43
C ALA A 216 9.66 1.28 -16.92
N LYS A 217 9.55 2.59 -17.17
CA LYS A 217 8.44 3.38 -16.67
C LYS A 217 7.25 3.27 -17.63
N GLU A 218 6.34 2.36 -17.32
CA GLU A 218 5.05 2.22 -18.03
C GLU A 218 3.96 3.16 -17.50
N LYS A 219 4.21 3.72 -16.31
CA LYS A 219 3.29 4.61 -15.59
C LYS A 219 3.89 6.00 -15.55
N ASP A 220 3.14 6.98 -16.04
CA ASP A 220 3.61 8.37 -16.03
C ASP A 220 3.48 8.99 -14.63
N PRO A 221 4.58 9.43 -13.99
CA PRO A 221 4.53 9.98 -12.64
C PRO A 221 3.71 11.27 -12.52
N GLU A 222 3.70 12.09 -13.56
CA GLU A 222 2.96 13.36 -13.54
C GLU A 222 1.46 13.13 -13.66
N LEU A 223 1.01 12.21 -14.53
CA LEU A 223 -0.39 11.79 -14.57
C LEU A 223 -0.84 11.21 -13.22
N PHE A 224 -0.05 10.32 -12.61
CA PHE A 224 -0.34 9.80 -11.28
C PHE A 224 -0.50 10.93 -10.25
N ARG A 225 0.43 11.90 -10.23
CA ARG A 225 0.38 13.02 -9.30
C ARG A 225 -0.86 13.87 -9.50
N GLN A 226 -1.22 14.18 -10.74
CA GLN A 226 -2.43 14.96 -11.04
C GLN A 226 -3.69 14.22 -10.59
N SER A 227 -3.82 12.94 -10.92
CA SER A 227 -4.94 12.10 -10.46
C SER A 227 -5.06 12.05 -8.94
N MET A 228 -3.94 11.87 -8.23
CA MET A 228 -3.90 11.88 -6.77
C MET A 228 -4.35 13.24 -6.20
N GLN A 229 -3.88 14.34 -6.79
CA GLN A 229 -4.25 15.69 -6.36
C GLN A 229 -5.72 16.00 -6.60
N GLU A 230 -6.28 15.57 -7.74
CA GLU A 230 -7.70 15.78 -8.03
C GLU A 230 -8.60 14.91 -7.14
N LEU A 231 -8.18 13.70 -6.77
CA LEU A 231 -8.87 12.91 -5.74
C LEU A 231 -8.91 13.63 -4.38
N VAL A 232 -7.78 14.20 -3.96
CA VAL A 232 -7.71 15.00 -2.72
C VAL A 232 -8.61 16.24 -2.81
N LYS A 233 -8.60 16.96 -3.94
CA LYS A 233 -9.46 18.13 -4.17
C LYS A 233 -10.94 17.78 -4.18
N ALA A 234 -11.30 16.62 -4.73
CA ALA A 234 -12.66 16.10 -4.72
C ALA A 234 -13.12 15.65 -3.31
N GLY A 235 -12.21 15.64 -2.33
CA GLY A 235 -12.51 15.36 -0.94
C GLY A 235 -12.56 13.87 -0.60
N ALA A 236 -11.85 13.02 -1.37
CA ALA A 236 -11.66 11.62 -1.03
C ALA A 236 -11.10 11.51 0.41
N GLN A 237 -11.71 10.65 1.22
CA GLN A 237 -11.28 10.38 2.60
C GLN A 237 -10.32 9.20 2.65
N VAL A 238 -10.51 8.26 1.72
CA VAL A 238 -9.69 7.08 1.51
C VAL A 238 -9.30 7.07 0.04
N ILE A 239 -8.05 6.76 -0.27
CA ILE A 239 -7.62 6.46 -1.64
C ILE A 239 -7.18 5.00 -1.68
N LEU A 240 -7.86 4.23 -2.51
CA LEU A 240 -7.51 2.87 -2.85
C LEU A 240 -6.54 2.90 -4.04
N LEU A 241 -5.34 2.40 -3.80
CA LEU A 241 -4.31 2.26 -4.82
C LEU A 241 -4.33 0.84 -5.39
N GLU A 242 -5.06 0.67 -6.49
CA GLU A 242 -5.19 -0.60 -7.19
C GLU A 242 -4.11 -0.79 -8.25
N MET A 243 -2.85 -0.66 -7.82
CA MET A 243 -1.70 -0.97 -8.67
C MET A 243 -0.49 -1.38 -7.84
N GLN A 244 0.41 -2.11 -8.47
CA GLN A 244 1.71 -2.44 -7.88
C GLN A 244 2.78 -1.48 -8.42
N LEU A 245 3.56 -0.94 -7.48
CA LEU A 245 4.73 -0.13 -7.76
C LEU A 245 5.97 -0.98 -7.46
N LEU A 246 6.54 -1.58 -8.50
CA LEU A 246 7.70 -2.46 -8.38
C LEU A 246 9.01 -1.67 -8.48
N PRO A 247 10.11 -2.15 -7.91
CA PRO A 247 11.44 -1.79 -8.40
C PRO A 247 11.74 -2.49 -9.73
N LYS A 248 12.17 -1.76 -10.76
CA LYS A 248 12.93 -2.35 -11.87
C LYS A 248 14.38 -1.84 -11.88
N PRO A 249 15.37 -2.71 -12.15
CA PRO A 249 15.22 -4.14 -12.46
C PRO A 249 14.84 -4.99 -11.24
N ARG A 250 14.06 -6.05 -11.49
CA ARG A 250 13.75 -7.11 -10.53
C ARG A 250 15.05 -7.81 -10.15
N ASN A 251 15.64 -7.39 -9.03
CA ASN A 251 16.74 -8.12 -8.44
C ASN A 251 16.16 -8.87 -7.24
N ALA A 252 15.59 -10.06 -7.51
CA ALA A 252 14.90 -10.92 -6.55
C ALA A 252 15.80 -11.46 -5.41
N ASP A 253 17.00 -10.91 -5.26
CA ASP A 253 18.11 -11.51 -4.52
C ASP A 253 18.82 -10.46 -3.68
N THR A 254 18.08 -9.81 -2.79
CA THR A 254 18.71 -9.10 -1.68
C THR A 254 18.48 -9.93 -0.43
N GLN A 255 19.56 -10.38 0.21
CA GLN A 255 19.44 -11.01 1.53
C GLN A 255 18.89 -9.98 2.52
N GLY A 256 17.70 -10.29 3.04
CA GLY A 256 16.97 -9.47 3.99
C GLY A 256 15.99 -8.54 3.30
N TRP A 257 14.71 -8.73 3.62
CA TRP A 257 13.59 -7.88 3.22
C TRP A 257 13.89 -6.38 3.33
N PHE A 258 14.68 -5.97 4.32
CA PHE A 258 15.03 -4.59 4.55
C PHE A 258 15.88 -4.02 3.41
N VAL A 259 16.88 -4.75 2.90
CA VAL A 259 17.77 -4.25 1.83
C VAL A 259 17.01 -4.06 0.51
N ASP A 260 16.09 -4.98 0.19
CA ASP A 260 15.24 -4.86 -1.00
C ASP A 260 14.35 -3.60 -0.92
N LEU A 261 13.66 -3.46 0.21
CA LEU A 261 12.74 -2.35 0.44
C LEU A 261 13.46 -1.00 0.51
N MET A 262 14.65 -0.98 1.10
CA MET A 262 15.55 0.18 1.13
C MET A 262 15.94 0.63 -0.28
N ARG A 263 16.27 -0.31 -1.19
CA ARG A 263 16.57 0.01 -2.60
C ARG A 263 15.36 0.59 -3.32
N GLN A 264 14.19 -0.03 -3.13
CA GLN A 264 12.94 0.47 -3.68
C GLN A 264 12.68 1.92 -3.26
N TYR A 265 12.82 2.18 -1.95
CA TYR A 265 12.70 3.53 -1.42
C TYR A 265 13.75 4.47 -2.02
N ALA A 266 15.02 4.06 -2.11
CA ALA A 266 16.10 4.86 -2.70
C ALA A 266 15.78 5.31 -4.13
N GLY A 267 15.26 4.38 -4.95
CA GLY A 267 14.90 4.65 -6.33
C GLY A 267 13.77 5.68 -6.45
N GLY A 268 12.77 5.62 -5.56
CA GLY A 268 11.62 6.51 -5.59
C GLY A 268 11.74 7.77 -4.73
N LYS A 269 12.72 7.86 -3.82
CA LYS A 269 12.86 8.94 -2.85
C LYS A 269 12.98 10.28 -3.56
N GLY A 270 12.14 11.23 -3.18
CA GLY A 270 12.06 12.56 -3.80
C GLY A 270 11.46 12.56 -5.22
N GLY A 271 10.98 11.41 -5.71
CA GLY A 271 10.28 11.28 -6.97
C GLY A 271 8.81 11.68 -6.88
N THR A 272 8.23 11.95 -8.04
CA THR A 272 6.87 12.44 -8.23
C THR A 272 5.81 11.50 -7.61
N LEU A 273 5.95 10.18 -7.79
CA LEU A 273 4.98 9.17 -7.30
C LEU A 273 4.88 9.15 -5.77
N LEU A 274 5.99 8.89 -5.07
CA LEU A 274 5.99 8.83 -3.61
C LEU A 274 5.60 10.18 -3.01
N THR A 275 6.08 11.29 -3.56
CA THR A 275 5.73 12.64 -3.10
C THR A 275 4.22 12.90 -3.21
N ALA A 276 3.58 12.47 -4.29
CA ALA A 276 2.12 12.61 -4.45
C ALA A 276 1.34 11.86 -3.36
N MET A 277 1.77 10.64 -3.03
CA MET A 277 1.12 9.86 -1.97
C MET A 277 1.35 10.49 -0.58
N GLU A 278 2.57 10.99 -0.32
CA GLU A 278 2.90 11.73 0.91
C GLU A 278 2.02 12.97 1.07
N ASP A 279 1.83 13.74 0.00
CA ASP A 279 1.05 14.97 0.03
C ASP A 279 -0.44 14.68 0.24
N ALA A 280 -0.98 13.62 -0.36
CA ALA A 280 -2.33 13.15 -0.07
C ALA A 280 -2.49 12.71 1.41
N ALA A 281 -1.50 12.00 1.96
CA ALA A 281 -1.51 11.61 3.38
C ALA A 281 -1.48 12.83 4.31
N LYS A 282 -0.68 13.86 4.00
CA LYS A 282 -0.63 15.14 4.73
C LYS A 282 -1.94 15.93 4.62
N ALA A 283 -2.72 15.73 3.55
CA ALA A 283 -4.05 16.31 3.38
C ALA A 283 -5.14 15.57 4.20
N GLY A 284 -4.79 14.53 4.96
CA GLY A 284 -5.71 13.79 5.83
C GLY A 284 -6.37 12.58 5.16
N VAL A 285 -5.91 12.19 3.96
CA VAL A 285 -6.39 10.99 3.27
C VAL A 285 -5.73 9.75 3.84
N VAL A 286 -6.49 8.67 3.98
CA VAL A 286 -5.95 7.33 4.27
C VAL A 286 -5.72 6.57 2.98
N HIS A 287 -4.50 6.08 2.76
CA HIS A 287 -4.18 5.18 1.66
C HIS A 287 -4.48 3.73 2.04
N VAL A 288 -5.15 3.01 1.15
CA VAL A 288 -5.31 1.55 1.20
C VAL A 288 -4.49 0.99 0.04
N VAL A 289 -3.45 0.22 0.35
CA VAL A 289 -2.44 -0.20 -0.64
C VAL A 289 -2.16 -1.69 -0.53
N ALA A 290 -2.33 -2.40 -1.64
CA ALA A 290 -2.00 -3.82 -1.75
C ALA A 290 -0.50 -4.09 -1.49
N ALA A 291 -0.20 -5.15 -0.72
CA ALA A 291 1.16 -5.51 -0.35
C ALA A 291 2.00 -6.04 -1.54
N GLY A 292 1.36 -6.63 -2.56
CA GLY A 292 1.99 -7.30 -3.70
C GLY A 292 1.71 -8.80 -3.76
N ASN A 293 1.90 -9.43 -4.93
CA ASN A 293 1.55 -10.85 -5.18
C ASN A 293 2.76 -11.76 -5.51
N TYR A 294 3.98 -11.35 -5.17
CA TYR A 294 5.21 -12.05 -5.62
C TYR A 294 5.92 -12.85 -4.54
N ASN A 295 5.37 -12.85 -3.32
CA ASN A 295 5.89 -13.59 -2.19
C ASN A 295 7.38 -13.32 -1.79
N PRO A 296 7.90 -12.07 -1.84
CA PRO A 296 9.06 -11.67 -1.04
C PRO A 296 8.67 -11.57 0.44
N ASP A 297 9.65 -11.47 1.33
CA ASP A 297 9.44 -11.36 2.79
C ASP A 297 8.88 -10.00 3.28
N THR A 298 8.42 -9.11 2.37
CA THR A 298 7.96 -7.73 2.69
C THR A 298 6.91 -7.22 1.69
N PRO A 299 6.02 -6.31 2.09
CA PRO A 299 5.23 -5.55 1.12
C PRO A 299 6.14 -4.72 0.22
N TRP A 300 5.63 -4.36 -0.97
CA TRP A 300 6.29 -3.37 -1.82
C TRP A 300 6.29 -1.97 -1.21
N ILE A 301 7.21 -1.13 -1.67
CA ILE A 301 7.45 0.19 -1.06
C ILE A 301 6.22 1.10 -1.04
N ALA A 302 5.28 1.00 -1.97
CA ALA A 302 4.04 1.78 -1.89
C ALA A 302 3.24 1.41 -0.64
N ALA A 303 3.07 0.11 -0.36
CA ALA A 303 2.43 -0.35 0.87
C ALA A 303 3.32 -0.12 2.09
N ALA A 304 4.64 -0.16 1.95
CA ALA A 304 5.59 -0.06 3.07
C ALA A 304 6.14 1.36 3.33
N LEU A 305 5.68 2.39 2.61
CA LEU A 305 6.26 3.73 2.68
C LEU A 305 6.41 4.28 4.12
N PRO A 306 5.46 4.06 5.04
CA PRO A 306 5.60 4.50 6.43
C PRO A 306 6.77 3.89 7.20
N VAL A 307 7.34 2.76 6.76
CA VAL A 307 8.59 2.23 7.33
C VAL A 307 9.72 3.26 7.22
N PHE A 308 9.76 4.02 6.13
CA PHE A 308 10.77 5.04 5.85
C PHE A 308 10.34 6.44 6.25
N ARG A 309 9.03 6.65 6.33
CA ARG A 309 8.38 7.93 6.65
C ARG A 309 7.34 7.73 7.76
N PRO A 310 7.79 7.47 9.02
CA PRO A 310 6.90 7.08 10.11
C PRO A 310 5.80 8.10 10.41
N GLU A 311 6.00 9.37 10.06
CA GLU A 311 4.99 10.42 10.19
C GLU A 311 3.72 10.15 9.36
N LEU A 312 3.79 9.27 8.36
CA LEU A 312 2.68 8.91 7.47
C LEU A 312 1.86 7.71 7.97
N GLU A 313 2.31 7.00 9.01
CA GLU A 313 1.75 5.71 9.44
C GLU A 313 0.23 5.78 9.72
N LYS A 314 -0.22 6.90 10.31
CA LYS A 314 -1.65 7.14 10.62
C LYS A 314 -2.55 7.27 9.39
N SER A 315 -1.96 7.50 8.23
CA SER A 315 -2.63 7.68 6.94
C SER A 315 -2.46 6.47 6.03
N TRP A 316 -2.10 5.29 6.57
CA TRP A 316 -1.78 4.10 5.75
C TRP A 316 -2.43 2.82 6.26
N ILE A 317 -2.88 2.01 5.31
CA ILE A 317 -3.28 0.61 5.49
C ILE A 317 -2.60 -0.20 4.39
N ALA A 318 -1.57 -0.97 4.76
CA ALA A 318 -1.03 -2.02 3.90
C ALA A 318 -1.96 -3.24 3.95
N VAL A 319 -2.23 -3.87 2.81
CA VAL A 319 -3.20 -4.96 2.74
C VAL A 319 -2.57 -6.23 2.20
N VAL A 320 -2.64 -7.30 2.99
CA VAL A 320 -2.30 -8.66 2.57
C VAL A 320 -3.56 -9.47 2.28
N GLU A 321 -3.42 -10.49 1.46
CA GLU A 321 -4.48 -11.46 1.19
C GLU A 321 -4.51 -12.55 2.28
N ASP A 322 -5.71 -13.03 2.64
CA ASP A 322 -5.91 -14.10 3.64
C ASP A 322 -5.50 -15.51 3.17
N GLU A 323 -5.44 -15.75 1.85
CA GLU A 323 -5.29 -17.09 1.25
C GLU A 323 -3.91 -17.37 0.60
N THR A 324 -2.84 -16.75 1.11
CA THR A 324 -1.39 -17.10 0.91
C THR A 324 -0.70 -16.77 -0.42
N LYS A 325 -1.31 -16.02 -1.35
CA LYS A 325 -0.64 -15.59 -2.61
C LYS A 325 -0.07 -14.16 -2.57
N SER A 326 0.02 -13.59 -1.38
CA SER A 326 0.36 -12.21 -1.08
C SER A 326 1.76 -12.10 -0.48
N ASN A 327 2.46 -11.00 -0.73
CA ASN A 327 3.58 -10.59 0.12
C ASN A 327 3.07 -10.48 1.58
N PRO A 328 3.84 -10.88 2.60
CA PRO A 328 3.45 -10.75 4.00
C PRO A 328 3.59 -9.29 4.47
N CYS A 329 2.94 -8.92 5.58
CA CYS A 329 3.01 -7.55 6.12
C CYS A 329 4.44 -7.08 6.47
N GLY A 330 5.33 -8.00 6.84
CA GLY A 330 6.72 -7.76 7.22
C GLY A 330 6.91 -6.57 8.17
N PRO A 331 7.71 -5.56 7.80
CA PRO A 331 7.91 -4.35 8.59
C PRO A 331 6.68 -3.46 8.72
N ALA A 332 5.68 -3.61 7.84
CA ALA A 332 4.45 -2.82 7.84
C ALA A 332 3.42 -3.31 8.86
N ARG A 333 3.68 -4.38 9.62
CA ARG A 333 2.72 -5.05 10.52
C ARG A 333 1.84 -4.11 11.35
N PHE A 334 2.39 -3.03 11.92
CA PHE A 334 1.63 -2.07 12.76
C PHE A 334 0.63 -1.19 12.00
N PHE A 335 0.69 -1.18 10.68
CA PHE A 335 -0.26 -0.50 9.80
C PHE A 335 -0.76 -1.41 8.68
N CYS A 336 -0.71 -2.72 8.89
CA CYS A 336 -1.10 -3.72 7.93
C CYS A 336 -2.30 -4.55 8.42
N ILE A 337 -3.16 -5.00 7.50
CA ILE A 337 -4.31 -5.86 7.80
C ILE A 337 -4.45 -6.96 6.73
N ALA A 338 -5.01 -8.10 7.12
CA ALA A 338 -5.42 -9.13 6.20
C ALA A 338 -6.85 -8.84 5.70
N GLY A 339 -6.98 -8.64 4.38
CA GLY A 339 -8.26 -8.50 3.70
C GLY A 339 -8.75 -9.84 3.15
N TYR A 340 -10.08 -10.01 3.11
CA TYR A 340 -10.69 -11.17 2.46
C TYR A 340 -10.57 -11.08 0.93
N SER A 341 -10.28 -12.21 0.30
CA SER A 341 -10.25 -12.38 -1.15
C SER A 341 -11.45 -13.20 -1.65
N ASN A 342 -11.43 -13.54 -2.95
CA ASN A 342 -12.44 -14.34 -3.64
C ASN A 342 -13.84 -13.71 -3.59
N ILE A 343 -13.94 -12.46 -4.03
CA ILE A 343 -15.22 -11.76 -4.11
C ILE A 343 -15.86 -11.94 -5.49
N TYR A 344 -17.14 -12.29 -5.52
CA TYR A 344 -17.92 -12.32 -6.76
C TYR A 344 -18.34 -10.89 -7.14
N ALA A 345 -17.90 -10.42 -8.30
CA ALA A 345 -18.02 -9.03 -8.72
C ALA A 345 -18.28 -8.91 -10.24
N PRO A 346 -18.90 -7.82 -10.73
CA PRO A 346 -19.20 -7.61 -12.14
C PRO A 346 -17.92 -7.48 -12.96
N THR A 347 -17.98 -7.96 -14.20
CA THR A 347 -16.93 -7.78 -15.21
C THR A 347 -17.30 -6.62 -16.15
N THR A 348 -16.47 -6.40 -17.18
CA THR A 348 -16.67 -5.34 -18.19
C THR A 348 -17.74 -5.71 -19.21
N GLU A 349 -18.16 -6.97 -19.28
CA GLU A 349 -19.26 -7.41 -20.13
C GLU A 349 -20.59 -7.20 -19.39
N ALA A 350 -21.62 -6.83 -20.15
CA ALA A 350 -22.96 -6.69 -19.58
C ALA A 350 -23.45 -8.03 -19.05
N ASP A 351 -23.95 -8.04 -17.80
CA ASP A 351 -24.50 -9.21 -17.09
C ASP A 351 -23.50 -10.36 -16.82
N GLU A 352 -22.18 -10.12 -16.92
CA GLU A 352 -21.15 -11.11 -16.58
C GLU A 352 -20.46 -10.77 -15.26
N TYR A 353 -20.24 -11.80 -14.44
CA TYR A 353 -19.61 -11.72 -13.13
C TYR A 353 -18.54 -12.80 -13.01
N ASP A 354 -17.51 -12.52 -12.21
CA ASP A 354 -16.42 -13.47 -11.97
C ASP A 354 -15.85 -13.28 -10.56
N ILE A 355 -14.96 -14.18 -10.15
CA ILE A 355 -14.30 -14.14 -8.84
C ILE A 355 -13.04 -13.28 -8.93
N TYR A 356 -13.05 -12.17 -8.21
CA TYR A 356 -11.89 -11.30 -8.03
C TYR A 356 -11.05 -11.78 -6.84
N THR A 357 -9.74 -11.95 -7.09
CA THR A 357 -8.79 -12.57 -6.15
C THR A 357 -7.50 -11.75 -6.03
N GLY A 358 -6.59 -12.17 -5.16
CA GLY A 358 -5.30 -11.54 -4.95
C GLY A 358 -5.37 -10.35 -3.99
N THR A 359 -4.21 -9.74 -3.76
CA THR A 359 -4.12 -8.56 -2.88
C THR A 359 -4.98 -7.39 -3.33
N SER A 360 -5.28 -7.28 -4.63
CA SER A 360 -6.19 -6.27 -5.19
C SER A 360 -7.65 -6.46 -4.72
N GLY A 361 -8.16 -7.70 -4.74
CA GLY A 361 -9.47 -8.02 -4.15
C GLY A 361 -9.51 -7.72 -2.65
N ALA A 362 -8.45 -8.08 -1.93
CA ALA A 362 -8.32 -7.79 -0.50
C ALA A 362 -8.26 -6.28 -0.19
N SER A 363 -7.56 -5.47 -1.01
CA SER A 363 -7.49 -4.02 -0.85
C SER A 363 -8.82 -3.34 -1.18
N ALA A 364 -9.53 -3.78 -2.23
CA ALA A 364 -10.87 -3.31 -2.54
C ALA A 364 -11.86 -3.60 -1.38
N VAL A 365 -11.81 -4.80 -0.81
CA VAL A 365 -12.59 -5.17 0.40
C VAL A 365 -12.25 -4.27 1.58
N THR A 366 -10.97 -3.95 1.77
CA THR A 366 -10.48 -3.10 2.86
C THR A 366 -10.96 -1.65 2.69
N ALA A 367 -10.86 -1.08 1.49
CA ALA A 367 -11.37 0.26 1.20
C ALA A 367 -12.89 0.35 1.33
N ALA A 368 -13.63 -0.67 0.88
CA ALA A 368 -15.06 -0.73 1.08
C ALA A 368 -15.42 -0.83 2.57
N SER A 369 -14.68 -1.62 3.35
CA SER A 369 -14.84 -1.69 4.81
C SER A 369 -14.60 -0.33 5.47
N MET A 370 -13.57 0.42 5.05
CA MET A 370 -13.38 1.81 5.47
C MET A 370 -14.59 2.69 5.12
N GLY A 371 -15.18 2.54 3.93
CA GLY A 371 -16.41 3.22 3.54
C GLY A 371 -17.58 2.96 4.49
N VAL A 372 -17.79 1.69 4.85
CA VAL A 372 -18.78 1.29 5.86
C VAL A 372 -18.52 1.98 7.19
N LEU A 373 -17.28 1.94 7.69
CA LEU A 373 -16.94 2.55 8.98
C LEU A 373 -17.02 4.09 8.97
N LEU A 374 -16.66 4.74 7.87
CA LEU A 374 -16.82 6.19 7.69
C LEU A 374 -18.30 6.60 7.79
N SER A 375 -19.21 5.75 7.30
CA SER A 375 -20.66 5.98 7.45
C SER A 375 -21.16 5.72 8.87
N ARG A 376 -20.51 4.82 9.62
CA ARG A 376 -20.80 4.55 11.05
C ARG A 376 -20.32 5.68 11.96
N TYR A 377 -19.18 6.29 11.62
CA TYR A 377 -18.50 7.30 12.42
C TYR A 377 -18.29 8.62 11.64
N PRO A 378 -19.37 9.29 11.19
CA PRO A 378 -19.26 10.46 10.31
C PRO A 378 -18.62 11.69 11.00
N TYR A 379 -18.47 11.65 12.32
CA TYR A 379 -17.85 12.70 13.14
C TYR A 379 -16.34 12.45 13.39
N LEU A 380 -15.79 11.35 12.88
CA LEU A 380 -14.37 11.01 12.99
C LEU A 380 -13.63 11.32 11.69
N GLN A 381 -12.35 11.67 11.81
CA GLN A 381 -11.44 11.74 10.67
C GLN A 381 -11.13 10.33 10.14
N ALA A 382 -10.80 10.22 8.85
CA ALA A 382 -10.50 8.93 8.22
C ALA A 382 -9.40 8.15 8.94
N THR A 383 -8.38 8.84 9.46
CA THR A 383 -7.28 8.23 10.23
C THR A 383 -7.76 7.59 11.54
N ALA A 384 -8.74 8.19 12.23
CA ALA A 384 -9.33 7.62 13.44
C ALA A 384 -10.23 6.41 13.12
N VAL A 385 -10.93 6.45 11.98
CA VAL A 385 -11.71 5.31 11.47
C VAL A 385 -10.80 4.14 11.07
N ARG A 386 -9.64 4.44 10.47
CA ARG A 386 -8.59 3.48 10.17
C ARG A 386 -8.07 2.78 11.43
N ASP A 387 -7.88 3.52 12.52
CA ASP A 387 -7.50 2.92 13.81
C ASP A 387 -8.60 1.99 14.37
N ILE A 388 -9.89 2.33 14.17
CA ILE A 388 -10.98 1.42 14.54
C ILE A 388 -10.91 0.13 13.71
N LEU A 389 -10.73 0.22 12.39
CA LEU A 389 -10.61 -0.95 11.51
C LEU A 389 -9.49 -1.89 11.98
N LEU A 390 -8.29 -1.35 12.24
CA LEU A 390 -7.14 -2.14 12.67
C LEU A 390 -7.35 -2.73 14.07
N THR A 391 -7.72 -1.91 15.05
CA THR A 391 -7.81 -2.38 16.45
C THR A 391 -8.93 -3.38 16.68
N THR A 392 -9.95 -3.36 15.83
CA THR A 392 -11.08 -4.30 15.93
C THR A 392 -10.92 -5.55 15.08
N ALA A 393 -9.85 -5.65 14.28
CA ALA A 393 -9.54 -6.85 13.53
C ALA A 393 -9.48 -8.10 14.44
N LYS A 394 -9.78 -9.24 13.83
CA LYS A 394 -9.63 -10.56 14.42
C LYS A 394 -8.20 -11.02 14.22
N ASP A 395 -7.45 -11.06 15.31
CA ASP A 395 -6.10 -11.62 15.36
C ASP A 395 -6.09 -13.05 14.78
N ILE A 396 -5.22 -13.26 13.79
CA ILE A 396 -4.95 -14.52 13.12
C ILE A 396 -3.45 -14.63 12.86
N GLY A 397 -2.90 -15.83 12.93
CA GLY A 397 -1.46 -16.03 12.80
C GLY A 397 -0.79 -16.10 14.17
N ASP A 398 0.31 -15.37 14.34
CA ASP A 398 1.05 -15.32 15.59
C ASP A 398 0.41 -14.28 16.53
N PRO A 399 0.26 -14.54 17.84
CA PRO A 399 -0.50 -13.64 18.72
C PRO A 399 -0.02 -12.18 18.71
N GLY A 400 -0.97 -11.25 18.62
CA GLY A 400 -0.71 -9.81 18.54
C GLY A 400 -0.62 -9.31 17.11
N VAL A 401 0.13 -8.23 16.88
CA VAL A 401 0.38 -7.74 15.53
C VAL A 401 1.59 -8.45 14.94
N ASP A 402 1.43 -9.19 13.85
CA ASP A 402 2.47 -10.06 13.32
C ASP A 402 2.94 -9.70 11.90
N ALA A 403 4.11 -10.24 11.53
CA ALA A 403 4.75 -9.95 10.25
C ALA A 403 4.06 -10.59 9.03
N LYS A 404 3.09 -11.49 9.21
CA LYS A 404 2.35 -12.15 8.12
C LYS A 404 1.05 -11.41 7.83
N THR A 405 0.22 -11.20 8.85
CA THR A 405 -1.17 -10.75 8.73
C THR A 405 -1.43 -9.37 9.35
N GLY A 406 -0.43 -8.79 10.02
CA GLY A 406 -0.53 -7.49 10.65
C GLY A 406 -1.50 -7.55 11.82
N TRP A 407 -2.56 -6.74 11.78
CA TRP A 407 -3.63 -6.74 12.78
C TRP A 407 -4.61 -7.92 12.67
N GLY A 408 -4.52 -8.73 11.60
CA GLY A 408 -5.40 -9.87 11.36
C GLY A 408 -6.55 -9.55 10.39
N LEU A 409 -7.66 -10.28 10.48
CA LEU A 409 -8.79 -10.18 9.54
C LEU A 409 -9.78 -9.09 9.93
N ILE A 410 -10.35 -8.41 8.94
CA ILE A 410 -11.41 -7.40 9.16
C ILE A 410 -12.64 -8.03 9.85
N ASP A 411 -13.14 -7.37 10.90
CA ASP A 411 -14.36 -7.75 11.62
C ASP A 411 -15.30 -6.53 11.73
N LEU A 412 -16.29 -6.44 10.84
CA LEU A 412 -17.22 -5.31 10.84
C LEU A 412 -18.19 -5.34 12.03
N LYS A 413 -18.49 -6.52 12.59
CA LYS A 413 -19.36 -6.63 13.78
C LYS A 413 -18.68 -5.97 14.99
N LYS A 414 -17.43 -6.31 15.24
CA LYS A 414 -16.63 -5.70 16.32
C LYS A 414 -16.38 -4.22 16.05
N SER A 415 -16.16 -3.83 14.80
CA SER A 415 -15.98 -2.43 14.39
C SER A 415 -17.17 -1.52 14.72
N MET A 416 -18.40 -2.04 14.80
CA MET A 416 -19.59 -1.22 15.13
C MET A 416 -19.63 -0.73 16.59
N SER A 417 -18.81 -1.33 17.45
CA SER A 417 -18.77 -1.11 18.90
C SER A 417 -17.67 -0.13 19.36
N GLY A 418 -17.07 0.61 18.43
CA GLY A 418 -16.01 1.59 18.67
C GLY A 418 -14.58 1.03 18.58
N PRO A 419 -13.54 1.82 18.90
CA PRO A 419 -12.16 1.34 18.94
C PRO A 419 -11.98 0.25 19.99
N ALA A 420 -11.05 -0.67 19.78
CA ALA A 420 -10.64 -1.64 20.82
C ALA A 420 -9.28 -1.32 21.44
N GLN A 421 -8.53 -0.37 20.87
CA GLN A 421 -7.34 0.25 21.47
C GLN A 421 -7.24 1.70 20.99
N PHE A 422 -6.54 2.55 21.72
CA PHE A 422 -6.19 3.90 21.26
C PHE A 422 -4.71 3.96 20.89
N LEU A 423 -4.40 4.10 19.60
CA LEU A 423 -3.01 4.10 19.09
C LEU A 423 -2.29 5.45 19.29
N GLY A 424 -2.97 6.41 19.90
CA GLY A 424 -2.45 7.74 20.21
C GLY A 424 -3.57 8.68 20.62
N ARG A 425 -3.36 10.00 20.41
CA ARG A 425 -4.41 11.00 20.59
C ARG A 425 -5.59 10.69 19.66
N PHE A 426 -6.76 10.45 20.24
CA PHE A 426 -7.99 10.16 19.55
C PHE A 426 -8.96 11.34 19.71
N GLU A 427 -9.41 11.92 18.60
CA GLU A 427 -10.29 13.09 18.61
C GLU A 427 -11.68 12.72 18.07
N ALA A 428 -12.68 12.79 18.95
CA ALA A 428 -14.07 12.57 18.61
C ALA A 428 -14.85 13.88 18.78
N ASN A 429 -15.11 14.56 17.67
CA ASN A 429 -15.80 15.86 17.65
C ASN A 429 -17.28 15.66 17.30
N LEU A 430 -18.06 15.19 18.27
CA LEU A 430 -19.49 14.93 18.06
C LEU A 430 -20.26 16.26 17.89
N PRO A 431 -21.10 16.40 16.84
CA PRO A 431 -22.01 17.52 16.70
C PRO A 431 -22.99 17.63 17.88
N ALA A 432 -23.47 18.85 18.15
CA ALA A 432 -24.45 19.07 19.21
C ALA A 432 -25.71 18.20 19.01
N GLY A 433 -26.11 17.48 20.05
CA GLY A 433 -27.25 16.57 20.04
C GLY A 433 -26.95 15.15 19.54
N LEU A 434 -25.74 14.88 19.02
CA LEU A 434 -25.29 13.52 18.73
C LEU A 434 -24.70 12.87 19.98
N SER A 435 -25.08 11.63 20.26
CA SER A 435 -24.47 10.76 21.26
C SER A 435 -24.08 9.44 20.60
N ASP A 436 -22.94 8.88 20.98
CA ASP A 436 -22.49 7.57 20.54
C ASP A 436 -21.91 6.79 21.73
N THR A 437 -22.10 5.48 21.72
CA THR A 437 -21.66 4.57 22.78
C THR A 437 -20.74 3.53 22.20
N TRP A 438 -19.52 3.45 22.74
CA TRP A 438 -18.55 2.41 22.41
C TRP A 438 -18.49 1.41 23.56
N SER A 439 -18.45 0.12 23.21
CA SER A 439 -18.58 -0.99 24.17
C SER A 439 -17.50 -2.05 24.03
N ASN A 440 -16.59 -1.90 23.06
CA ASN A 440 -15.41 -2.75 22.98
C ASN A 440 -14.54 -2.59 24.23
N ALA A 441 -13.97 -3.71 24.71
CA ALA A 441 -12.94 -3.65 25.73
C ALA A 441 -11.70 -2.93 25.17
N ILE A 442 -11.26 -1.86 25.84
CA ILE A 442 -10.10 -1.09 25.43
C ILE A 442 -8.84 -1.71 26.02
N SER A 443 -7.90 -2.14 25.18
CA SER A 443 -6.60 -2.68 25.60
C SER A 443 -5.42 -1.77 25.21
N GLN A 444 -4.22 -2.16 25.63
CA GLN A 444 -2.94 -1.51 25.30
C GLN A 444 -1.88 -2.54 24.88
N ASP A 445 -2.32 -3.72 24.45
CA ASP A 445 -1.46 -4.87 24.24
C ASP A 445 -0.50 -4.64 23.08
N VAL A 446 -1.01 -4.11 21.96
CA VAL A 446 -0.20 -3.83 20.77
C VAL A 446 0.74 -2.65 21.02
N LEU A 447 0.33 -1.64 21.78
CA LEU A 447 1.26 -0.58 22.22
C LEU A 447 2.38 -1.14 23.09
N SER A 448 2.08 -2.13 23.94
CA SER A 448 3.08 -2.79 24.78
C SER A 448 4.03 -3.65 23.96
N GLN A 449 3.49 -4.41 23.00
CA GLN A 449 4.27 -5.16 22.03
C GLN A 449 5.21 -4.23 21.24
N ARG A 450 4.68 -3.16 20.65
CA ARG A 450 5.45 -2.18 19.86
C ARG A 450 6.59 -1.60 20.68
N ARG A 451 6.33 -1.18 21.92
CA ARG A 451 7.38 -0.66 22.82
C ARG A 451 8.51 -1.66 23.07
N GLN A 452 8.20 -2.95 23.22
CA GLN A 452 9.20 -3.99 23.43
C GLN A 452 10.04 -4.21 22.18
N GLU A 453 9.39 -4.28 21.01
CA GLU A 453 10.07 -4.44 19.72
C GLU A 453 10.97 -3.23 19.40
N ASP A 454 10.48 -2.01 19.63
CA ASP A 454 11.27 -0.79 19.42
C ASP A 454 12.47 -0.73 20.35
N SER A 455 12.31 -1.09 21.62
CA SER A 455 13.42 -1.16 22.59
C SER A 455 14.49 -2.16 22.16
N LYS A 456 14.06 -3.29 21.59
CA LYS A 456 14.98 -4.30 21.04
C LYS A 456 15.68 -3.78 19.79
N GLU A 457 14.95 -3.17 18.86
CA GLU A 457 15.52 -2.58 17.63
C GLU A 457 16.57 -1.51 17.96
N ILE A 458 16.29 -0.63 18.93
CA ILE A 458 17.23 0.39 19.40
C ILE A 458 18.52 -0.26 19.95
N SER A 459 18.39 -1.29 20.79
CA SER A 459 19.54 -1.99 21.38
C SER A 459 20.38 -2.71 20.32
N ASP A 460 19.73 -3.38 19.37
CA ASP A 460 20.41 -4.06 18.27
C ASP A 460 21.09 -3.06 17.33
N TRP A 461 20.46 -1.89 17.11
CA TRP A 461 21.03 -0.82 16.29
C TRP A 461 22.26 -0.17 16.94
N ASP A 462 22.24 0.06 18.25
CA ASP A 462 23.40 0.62 18.96
C ASP A 462 24.60 -0.32 18.86
N LYS A 463 24.41 -1.64 19.04
CA LYS A 463 25.46 -2.64 18.80
C LYS A 463 25.96 -2.61 17.37
N LYS A 464 25.05 -2.57 16.38
CA LYS A 464 25.42 -2.53 14.96
C LYS A 464 26.25 -1.28 14.62
N LYS A 465 25.89 -0.11 15.15
CA LYS A 465 26.68 1.12 14.98
C LYS A 465 28.08 0.98 15.56
N GLU A 466 28.22 0.36 16.72
CA GLU A 466 29.52 0.10 17.32
C GLU A 466 30.36 -0.88 16.48
N GLU A 467 29.78 -2.00 16.07
CA GLU A 467 30.45 -3.03 15.26
C GLU A 467 30.89 -2.52 13.88
N ARG A 468 30.11 -1.60 13.30
CA ARG A 468 30.35 -1.04 11.96
C ARG A 468 31.12 0.28 11.98
N GLY A 469 31.35 0.88 13.15
CA GLY A 469 32.04 2.17 13.28
C GLY A 469 31.21 3.36 12.81
N TRP A 470 29.88 3.30 12.90
CA TRP A 470 28.95 4.32 12.39
C TRP A 470 28.58 5.41 13.39
N GLN A 471 29.21 5.46 14.57
CA GLN A 471 28.85 6.41 15.63
C GLN A 471 29.02 7.89 15.22
N SER A 472 29.91 8.17 14.27
CA SER A 472 30.13 9.50 13.68
C SER A 472 29.60 9.61 12.25
N GLY A 473 28.71 8.71 11.84
CA GLY A 473 28.24 8.56 10.47
C GLY A 473 29.05 7.52 9.67
N VAL A 474 28.57 7.24 8.47
CA VAL A 474 29.21 6.30 7.53
C VAL A 474 30.31 7.01 6.77
N THR A 475 31.50 6.41 6.69
CA THR A 475 32.64 6.94 5.92
C THR A 475 33.20 5.88 4.99
N GLU A 476 33.73 6.31 3.85
CA GLU A 476 34.36 5.40 2.88
C GLU A 476 35.47 4.55 3.50
N ALA A 477 36.32 5.16 4.35
CA ALA A 477 37.40 4.45 5.04
C ALA A 477 36.86 3.33 5.94
N GLN A 478 35.82 3.60 6.74
CA GLN A 478 35.22 2.61 7.61
C GLN A 478 34.47 1.53 6.82
N THR A 479 33.74 1.90 5.77
CA THR A 479 33.09 0.94 4.86
C THR A 479 34.12 0.03 4.20
N LYS A 480 35.28 0.54 3.79
CA LYS A 480 36.36 -0.28 3.23
C LYS A 480 36.93 -1.25 4.27
N ILE A 481 37.13 -0.83 5.51
CA ILE A 481 37.55 -1.72 6.61
C ILE A 481 36.51 -2.83 6.83
N ASN A 482 35.23 -2.47 6.87
CA ASN A 482 34.12 -3.41 7.01
C ASN A 482 34.07 -4.41 5.85
N LEU A 483 34.25 -3.95 4.61
CA LEU A 483 34.31 -4.80 3.41
C LEU A 483 35.51 -5.75 3.47
N VAL A 484 36.70 -5.29 3.87
CA VAL A 484 37.86 -6.18 4.04
C VAL A 484 37.58 -7.26 5.08
N LYS A 485 36.92 -6.92 6.19
CA LYS A 485 36.49 -7.89 7.20
C LYS A 485 35.46 -8.87 6.65
N ASP A 486 34.48 -8.38 5.89
CA ASP A 486 33.43 -9.19 5.26
C ASP A 486 34.01 -10.12 4.17
N PHE A 487 35.03 -9.70 3.42
CA PHE A 487 35.80 -10.49 2.44
C PHE A 487 36.79 -11.47 3.08
N GLY A 488 36.85 -11.56 4.41
CA GLY A 488 37.72 -12.49 5.13
C GLY A 488 37.06 -13.85 5.41
N GLY A 489 37.89 -14.90 5.48
CA GLY A 489 37.51 -16.20 6.06
C GLY A 489 36.42 -16.96 5.30
N SER A 490 35.40 -17.44 6.01
CA SER A 490 34.37 -18.34 5.50
C SER A 490 33.35 -17.69 4.55
N ARG A 491 33.15 -16.36 4.64
CA ARG A 491 32.20 -15.65 3.77
C ARG A 491 32.66 -15.57 2.31
N LEU A 492 33.94 -15.27 2.10
CA LEU A 492 34.52 -15.32 0.75
C LEU A 492 34.45 -16.72 0.15
N VAL A 493 34.73 -17.75 0.96
CA VAL A 493 34.63 -19.15 0.51
C VAL A 493 33.21 -19.48 0.08
N ALA A 494 32.20 -19.12 0.88
CA ALA A 494 30.80 -19.32 0.53
C ALA A 494 30.43 -18.60 -0.78
N ALA A 495 30.79 -17.31 -0.92
CA ALA A 495 30.55 -16.53 -2.13
C ALA A 495 31.20 -17.15 -3.38
N GLU A 496 32.45 -17.62 -3.27
CA GLU A 496 33.12 -18.30 -4.37
C GLU A 496 32.48 -19.66 -4.70
N ASP A 497 32.03 -20.42 -3.71
CA ASP A 497 31.38 -21.71 -3.91
C ASP A 497 30.04 -21.56 -4.62
N LEU A 498 29.28 -20.50 -4.32
CA LEU A 498 28.08 -20.11 -5.06
C LEU A 498 28.42 -19.84 -6.54
N ILE A 499 29.43 -19.00 -6.81
CA ILE A 499 29.88 -18.69 -8.19
C ILE A 499 30.28 -19.96 -8.93
N LYS A 500 31.07 -20.82 -8.28
CA LYS A 500 31.51 -22.10 -8.87
C LYS A 500 30.34 -23.03 -9.15
N ALA A 501 29.31 -23.07 -8.29
CA ALA A 501 28.12 -23.89 -8.50
C ALA A 501 27.36 -23.45 -9.75
N VAL A 502 27.20 -22.14 -9.96
CA VAL A 502 26.54 -21.56 -11.13
C VAL A 502 27.31 -21.83 -12.41
N LEU A 503 28.63 -21.61 -12.39
CA LEU A 503 29.48 -21.83 -13.55
C LEU A 503 29.55 -23.31 -13.99
N LYS A 504 29.37 -24.26 -13.06
CA LYS A 504 29.30 -25.70 -13.38
C LYS A 504 28.08 -26.07 -14.22
N LEU A 505 27.01 -25.29 -14.17
CA LEU A 505 25.77 -25.52 -14.93
C LEU A 505 25.85 -24.99 -16.38
N THR A 506 27.02 -24.49 -16.80
CA THR A 506 27.18 -23.80 -18.08
C THR A 506 27.96 -24.64 -19.10
N PRO A 507 27.33 -25.08 -20.22
CA PRO A 507 28.02 -25.81 -21.28
C PRO A 507 29.11 -24.97 -21.98
N PRO A 508 30.18 -25.59 -22.50
CA PRO A 508 31.18 -24.91 -23.34
C PRO A 508 30.54 -24.21 -24.54
N GLY A 509 30.95 -22.98 -24.84
CA GLY A 509 30.43 -22.20 -25.97
C GLY A 509 29.16 -21.38 -25.69
N THR A 510 28.62 -21.42 -24.47
CA THR A 510 27.53 -20.54 -24.05
C THR A 510 28.00 -19.08 -24.03
N SER A 511 27.28 -18.18 -24.70
CA SER A 511 27.60 -16.75 -24.72
C SER A 511 27.25 -16.07 -23.39
N ILE A 512 27.93 -14.96 -23.04
CA ILE A 512 27.66 -14.18 -21.82
C ILE A 512 26.23 -13.64 -21.79
N SER A 513 25.68 -13.31 -22.95
CA SER A 513 24.27 -12.93 -23.07
C SER A 513 23.32 -14.09 -22.74
N ALA A 514 23.66 -15.32 -23.13
CA ALA A 514 22.87 -16.52 -22.80
C ALA A 514 23.00 -16.94 -21.33
N LEU A 515 24.16 -16.72 -20.71
CA LEU A 515 24.36 -16.81 -19.26
C LEU A 515 23.63 -15.72 -18.49
N GLY A 516 23.58 -14.54 -19.09
CA GLY A 516 22.72 -13.41 -18.75
C GLY A 516 21.24 -13.79 -18.64
N GLN A 517 20.82 -14.82 -19.39
CA GLN A 517 19.44 -15.30 -19.52
C GLN A 517 19.16 -16.64 -18.83
N LEU A 518 20.14 -17.26 -18.14
CA LEU A 518 19.92 -18.42 -17.26
C LEU A 518 19.32 -17.94 -15.93
N ILE A 519 18.00 -17.73 -15.94
CA ILE A 519 17.24 -16.96 -14.96
C ILE A 519 17.29 -17.51 -13.52
N SER A 520 17.54 -18.81 -13.29
CA SER A 520 17.57 -19.38 -11.92
C SER A 520 18.95 -19.45 -11.25
N ALA A 521 20.04 -19.35 -12.02
CA ALA A 521 21.41 -19.49 -11.47
C ALA A 521 22.01 -18.14 -11.04
N GLN A 522 21.55 -17.03 -11.62
CA GLN A 522 21.95 -15.69 -11.20
C GLN A 522 21.38 -15.28 -9.84
N GLU A 523 20.25 -15.86 -9.47
CA GLU A 523 19.53 -15.51 -8.24
C GLU A 523 20.40 -15.78 -7.00
N VAL A 524 21.07 -16.93 -7.02
CA VAL A 524 21.99 -17.36 -5.96
C VAL A 524 23.24 -16.47 -5.84
N LEU A 525 23.74 -15.87 -6.94
CA LEU A 525 24.94 -15.00 -6.91
C LEU A 525 24.66 -13.57 -6.48
N LYS A 526 23.48 -13.06 -6.85
CA LYS A 526 23.05 -11.70 -6.54
C LYS A 526 22.70 -11.53 -5.05
N ALA A 527 22.32 -12.63 -4.39
CA ALA A 527 21.99 -12.69 -2.96
C ALA A 527 23.18 -12.42 -2.03
N ASP A 528 24.41 -12.57 -2.51
CA ASP A 528 25.64 -12.34 -1.76
C ASP A 528 26.39 -11.12 -2.35
N PRO A 529 26.56 -10.01 -1.60
CA PRO A 529 27.25 -8.81 -2.08
C PRO A 529 28.71 -9.06 -2.48
N ILE A 530 29.37 -10.03 -1.84
CA ILE A 530 30.74 -10.45 -2.15
C ILE A 530 30.73 -11.21 -3.48
N ALA A 531 29.81 -12.17 -3.63
CA ALA A 531 29.66 -12.92 -4.89
C ALA A 531 29.30 -11.99 -6.06
N THR A 532 28.42 -11.01 -5.84
CA THR A 532 28.03 -9.99 -6.83
C THR A 532 29.21 -9.13 -7.26
N GLY A 533 30.01 -8.66 -6.31
CA GLY A 533 31.22 -7.89 -6.61
C GLY A 533 32.22 -8.70 -7.43
N ILE A 534 32.47 -9.96 -7.05
CA ILE A 534 33.34 -10.87 -7.79
C ILE A 534 32.78 -11.12 -9.20
N TRP A 535 31.46 -11.35 -9.33
CA TRP A 535 30.80 -11.60 -10.60
C TRP A 535 30.84 -10.39 -11.55
N LYS A 536 30.62 -9.18 -11.04
CA LYS A 536 30.76 -7.92 -11.80
C LYS A 536 32.18 -7.75 -12.32
N GLY A 537 33.18 -8.01 -11.48
CA GLY A 537 34.60 -8.00 -11.88
C GLY A 537 34.92 -9.03 -12.97
N PHE A 538 34.42 -10.26 -12.81
CA PHE A 538 34.62 -11.34 -13.78
C PHE A 538 33.99 -11.02 -15.14
N THR A 539 32.71 -10.61 -15.14
CA THR A 539 31.94 -10.37 -16.37
C THR A 539 32.36 -9.11 -17.13
N ALA A 540 32.86 -8.08 -16.44
CA ALA A 540 33.33 -6.85 -17.09
C ALA A 540 34.60 -7.04 -17.94
N LYS A 541 35.40 -8.08 -17.67
CA LYS A 541 36.71 -8.28 -18.31
C LYS A 541 36.81 -9.54 -19.16
N TYR A 542 36.07 -10.60 -18.82
CA TYR A 542 36.13 -11.87 -19.53
C TYR A 542 35.00 -11.99 -20.56
N THR A 543 35.04 -11.15 -21.62
CA THR A 543 34.00 -11.10 -22.66
C THR A 543 34.09 -12.20 -23.73
N LYS A 544 35.19 -12.98 -23.75
CA LYS A 544 35.44 -14.03 -24.74
C LYS A 544 35.80 -15.33 -24.04
N TRP A 545 34.81 -16.20 -23.93
CA TRP A 545 34.99 -17.56 -23.44
C TRP A 545 35.81 -18.31 -24.47
N SER A 546 36.89 -18.95 -24.04
CA SER A 546 37.66 -19.77 -24.98
C SER A 546 36.76 -20.89 -25.49
N SER A 547 36.69 -21.08 -26.81
CA SER A 547 35.95 -22.21 -27.41
C SER A 547 36.51 -23.58 -27.03
N SER A 548 37.63 -23.63 -26.27
CA SER A 548 38.29 -24.84 -25.78
C SER A 548 38.30 -25.03 -24.26
N LYS A 549 37.74 -24.10 -23.44
CA LYS A 549 37.70 -24.18 -21.96
C LYS A 549 36.29 -24.08 -21.40
N THR A 550 36.11 -24.49 -20.14
CA THR A 550 34.84 -24.35 -19.40
C THR A 550 34.75 -23.02 -18.64
N ALA A 551 33.53 -22.55 -18.39
CA ALA A 551 33.18 -21.41 -17.52
C ALA A 551 34.02 -21.32 -16.23
N LEU A 552 34.11 -22.46 -15.56
CA LEU A 552 34.76 -22.62 -14.27
C LEU A 552 36.28 -22.44 -14.37
N ALA A 553 36.89 -22.90 -15.47
CA ALA A 553 38.31 -22.73 -15.71
C ALA A 553 38.66 -21.26 -16.01
N ASP A 554 37.80 -20.55 -16.73
CA ASP A 554 37.95 -19.12 -17.00
C ASP A 554 37.81 -18.30 -15.71
N TYR A 555 36.82 -18.62 -14.85
CA TYR A 555 36.69 -18.02 -13.52
C TYR A 555 37.89 -18.29 -12.61
N THR A 556 38.42 -19.51 -12.62
CA THR A 556 39.63 -19.86 -11.86
C THR A 556 40.83 -19.04 -12.34
N SER A 557 40.95 -18.82 -13.65
CA SER A 557 41.99 -17.99 -14.25
C SER A 557 41.82 -16.51 -13.86
N PHE A 558 40.59 -16.00 -13.86
CA PHE A 558 40.27 -14.66 -13.37
C PHE A 558 40.68 -14.49 -11.91
N ARG A 559 40.30 -15.41 -11.01
CA ARG A 559 40.66 -15.33 -9.59
C ARG A 559 42.17 -15.41 -9.32
N ALA A 560 42.95 -15.97 -10.25
CA ALA A 560 44.41 -15.98 -10.18
C ALA A 560 45.08 -14.71 -10.77
N SER A 561 44.30 -13.82 -11.41
CA SER A 561 44.80 -12.58 -12.03
C SER A 561 44.85 -11.41 -11.04
N ALA A 562 45.53 -10.33 -11.41
CA ALA A 562 45.56 -9.10 -10.61
C ALA A 562 44.17 -8.46 -10.51
N GLU A 563 43.37 -8.57 -11.57
CA GLU A 563 42.00 -8.08 -11.66
C GLU A 563 41.03 -8.87 -10.78
N GLY A 564 41.33 -10.16 -10.54
CA GLY A 564 40.57 -11.01 -9.64
C GLY A 564 40.99 -10.88 -8.17
N ALA A 565 41.93 -10.00 -7.83
CA ALA A 565 42.36 -9.84 -6.44
C ALA A 565 41.27 -9.19 -5.57
N ASN A 566 41.17 -9.63 -4.31
CA ASN A 566 40.11 -9.17 -3.39
C ASN A 566 40.09 -7.64 -3.20
N ASN A 567 41.27 -7.01 -3.11
CA ASN A 567 41.36 -5.55 -2.96
C ASN A 567 40.80 -4.80 -4.18
N VAL A 568 41.04 -5.31 -5.39
CA VAL A 568 40.49 -4.72 -6.63
C VAL A 568 38.96 -4.82 -6.65
N ILE A 569 38.42 -5.96 -6.22
CA ILE A 569 36.96 -6.18 -6.16
C ILE A 569 36.32 -5.31 -5.08
N ILE A 570 36.94 -5.21 -3.89
CA ILE A 570 36.50 -4.33 -2.81
C ILE A 570 36.43 -2.88 -3.30
N ASP A 571 37.49 -2.41 -3.97
CA ASP A 571 37.53 -1.04 -4.52
C ASP A 571 36.44 -0.82 -5.58
N ALA A 572 36.13 -1.84 -6.37
CA ALA A 572 35.09 -1.77 -7.41
C ALA A 572 33.64 -1.70 -6.89
N ILE A 573 33.39 -2.12 -5.64
CA ILE A 573 32.06 -2.10 -5.01
C ILE A 573 31.94 -1.08 -3.87
N LEU A 574 33.04 -0.40 -3.52
CA LEU A 574 33.11 0.46 -2.35
C LEU A 574 32.09 1.60 -2.40
N SER A 575 31.97 2.30 -3.53
CA SER A 575 31.02 3.40 -3.69
C SER A 575 29.57 2.94 -3.48
N ASP A 576 29.19 1.84 -4.12
CA ASP A 576 27.84 1.28 -4.03
C ASP A 576 27.55 0.86 -2.59
N ARG A 577 28.56 0.33 -1.89
CA ARG A 577 28.44 -0.06 -0.49
C ARG A 577 28.32 1.13 0.45
N VAL A 578 29.09 2.21 0.22
CA VAL A 578 28.99 3.44 1.03
C VAL A 578 27.58 4.01 0.94
N VAL A 579 26.99 4.05 -0.27
CA VAL A 579 25.60 4.49 -0.45
C VAL A 579 24.63 3.60 0.33
N ALA A 580 24.76 2.28 0.22
CA ALA A 580 23.88 1.34 0.93
C ALA A 580 23.98 1.47 2.46
N ASP A 581 25.20 1.49 3.00
CA ASP A 581 25.46 1.63 4.44
C ASP A 581 24.96 3.00 4.96
N THR A 582 25.19 4.08 4.22
CA THR A 582 24.71 5.44 4.57
C THR A 582 23.20 5.47 4.65
N MET A 583 22.54 4.89 3.65
CA MET A 583 21.10 4.87 3.57
C MET A 583 20.48 4.04 4.69
N GLU A 584 21.01 2.83 4.95
CA GLU A 584 20.61 2.01 6.10
C GLU A 584 20.75 2.76 7.43
N ASN A 585 21.86 3.48 7.60
CA ASN A 585 22.11 4.31 8.78
C ASN A 585 21.08 5.42 8.95
N GLU A 586 20.81 6.19 7.90
CA GLU A 586 19.82 7.28 7.93
C GLU A 586 18.40 6.78 8.23
N ILE A 587 17.98 5.69 7.57
CA ILE A 587 16.61 5.18 7.69
C ILE A 587 16.38 4.54 9.04
N THR A 588 17.31 3.71 9.51
CA THR A 588 17.18 3.09 10.84
C THR A 588 17.20 4.16 11.92
N GLN A 589 18.06 5.18 11.80
CA GLN A 589 18.08 6.29 12.74
C GLN A 589 16.78 7.12 12.70
N THR A 590 16.20 7.35 11.52
CA THR A 590 14.91 8.03 11.38
C THR A 590 13.78 7.27 12.09
N ARG A 591 13.71 5.95 11.90
CA ARG A 591 12.73 5.08 12.57
C ARG A 591 12.88 5.10 14.10
N ILE A 592 14.11 5.01 14.59
CA ILE A 592 14.41 5.09 16.02
C ILE A 592 14.03 6.46 16.60
N ASN A 593 14.26 7.54 15.86
CA ASN A 593 13.91 8.88 16.31
C ASN A 593 12.38 9.09 16.38
N ALA A 594 11.61 8.42 15.52
CA ALA A 594 10.15 8.45 15.54
C ALA A 594 9.54 7.68 16.71
N HIS A 595 10.25 6.69 17.24
CA HIS A 595 9.87 5.88 18.41
C HIS A 595 10.96 5.96 19.49
N PRO A 596 11.15 7.13 20.13
CA PRO A 596 12.26 7.33 21.06
C PRO A 596 12.15 6.37 22.24
N ARG A 597 13.32 6.01 22.80
CA ARG A 597 13.40 5.16 24.01
C ARG A 597 12.38 5.64 25.03
N PRO A 598 11.56 4.75 25.61
CA PRO A 598 10.69 5.15 26.69
C PRO A 598 11.56 5.75 27.79
N THR A 599 11.37 7.04 28.08
CA THR A 599 11.89 7.62 29.31
C THR A 599 11.21 6.85 30.43
N MET A 600 11.99 6.15 31.26
CA MET A 600 11.42 5.58 32.48
C MET A 600 10.67 6.71 33.20
N PRO A 601 9.42 6.51 33.61
CA PRO A 601 8.76 7.48 34.46
C PRO A 601 9.65 7.67 35.69
N ALA A 602 10.05 8.92 35.95
CA ALA A 602 10.72 9.29 37.18
C ALA A 602 9.75 9.18 38.37
#